data_AF-A0A956BPN5-F1
#
_entry.id   AF-A0A956BPN5-F1
#
_cell.length_a   1.000
_cell.length_b   1.000
_cell.length_c   1.000
_cell.angle_alpha   90.00
_cell.angle_beta   90.00
_cell.angle_gamma   90.00
#
_symmetry.space_group_name_H-M   'P 1'
#
loop_
_entity.id
_entity.type
_entity.pdbx_description
1 polymer ?
#
loop_
_entity_poly.entity_id
_entity_poly.type
_entity_poly.pdbx_seq_one_letter_code
_entity_poly.pdbx_strand_id
1 'polypeptide(L)' 'NVLLLDEPTNNLDPASREEVLGAIRAYAGAIVLVTHDEGAVHALQPDRVLILPDGVEDLWTEDYAELVALA' A
#
# COMPACT_ATOMS: atom_id res chain seq x y z
N ASN A 1 -13.38 5.09 10.91
CA ASN A 1 -13.69 4.39 9.63
C ASN A 1 -12.41 3.79 9.10
N VAL A 2 -12.50 2.60 8.50
CA VAL A 2 -11.36 1.87 7.94
C VAL A 2 -11.67 1.49 6.51
N LEU A 3 -10.70 1.65 5.61
CA LEU A 3 -10.76 1.20 4.23
C LEU A 3 -9.78 0.03 4.06
N LEU A 4 -10.28 -1.09 3.52
CA LEU A 4 -9.50 -2.29 3.21
C LEU A 4 -9.42 -2.41 1.70
N LEU A 5 -8.21 -2.40 1.15
CA LEU A 5 -7.95 -2.44 -0.28
C LEU A 5 -7.00 -3.59 -0.60
N ASP A 6 -7.43 -4.42 -1.53
CA ASP A 6 -6.64 -5.53 -2.05
C ASP A 6 -6.33 -5.24 -3.52
N GLU A 7 -5.06 -4.99 -3.83
CA GLU A 7 -4.55 -4.65 -5.15
C GLU A 7 -5.34 -3.54 -5.89
N PRO A 8 -5.56 -2.36 -5.29
CA PRO A 8 -6.46 -1.33 -5.83
C PRO A 8 -5.95 -0.67 -7.11
N THR A 9 -4.67 -0.82 -7.44
CA THR A 9 -4.05 -0.26 -8.66
C THR A 9 -4.04 -1.25 -9.83
N ASN A 10 -4.50 -2.48 -9.61
CA ASN A 10 -4.52 -3.51 -10.63
C ASN A 10 -5.52 -3.18 -11.76
N ASN A 11 -5.17 -3.52 -13.00
CA ASN A 11 -5.93 -3.22 -14.22
C ASN A 11 -6.19 -1.73 -14.50
N LEU A 12 -5.53 -0.81 -13.77
CA LEU A 12 -5.60 0.62 -14.05
C LEU A 12 -4.49 1.05 -15.00
N ASP A 13 -4.83 1.94 -15.93
CA ASP A 13 -3.83 2.70 -16.67
C ASP A 13 -3.07 3.66 -15.73
N PRO A 14 -1.90 4.18 -16.14
CA PRO A 14 -1.07 5.03 -15.29
C PRO A 14 -1.78 6.27 -14.73
N ALA A 15 -2.64 6.93 -15.53
CA ALA A 15 -3.33 8.14 -15.08
C ALA A 15 -4.40 7.79 -14.04
N SER A 16 -5.19 6.74 -14.31
CA SER A 16 -6.19 6.23 -13.36
C SER A 16 -5.55 5.77 -12.04
N ARG A 17 -4.35 5.19 -12.10
CA ARG A 17 -3.59 4.77 -10.90
C ARG A 17 -3.21 5.97 -10.03
N GLU A 18 -2.66 7.02 -10.63
CA GLU A 18 -2.28 8.24 -9.91
C GLU A 18 -3.49 8.89 -9.21
N GLU A 19 -4.64 8.94 -9.88
CA GLU A 19 -5.88 9.46 -9.29
C GLU A 19 -6.35 8.64 -8.09
N VAL A 20 -6.34 7.31 -8.20
CA VAL A 20 -6.74 6.41 -7.12
C VAL A 20 -5.79 6.54 -5.93
N LEU A 21 -4.48 6.55 -6.16
CA LEU A 21 -3.49 6.73 -5.08
C LEU A 21 -3.65 8.10 -4.40
N GLY A 22 -3.94 9.15 -5.16
CA GLY A 22 -4.24 10.47 -4.62
C GLY A 22 -5.49 10.48 -3.72
N ALA A 23 -6.56 9.79 -4.15
CA ALA A 23 -7.78 9.66 -3.36
C ALA A 23 -7.56 8.86 -2.08
N ILE A 24 -6.79 7.76 -2.15
CA ILE A 24 -6.40 6.95 -0.99
C ILE A 24 -5.61 7.80 0.01
N ARG A 25 -4.58 8.51 -0.45
CA ARG A 25 -3.78 9.41 0.41
C ARG A 25 -4.61 10.49 1.11
N ALA A 26 -5.67 10.98 0.48
CA ALA A 26 -6.54 12.01 1.04
C ALA A 26 -7.61 11.46 2.01
N TYR A 27 -7.73 10.13 2.16
CA TYR A 27 -8.72 9.53 3.04
C TYR A 27 -8.40 9.81 4.51
N ALA A 28 -9.34 10.44 5.22
CA ALA A 28 -9.15 10.85 6.62
C ALA A 28 -9.24 9.70 7.65
N GLY A 29 -9.53 8.47 7.21
CA GLY A 29 -9.59 7.29 8.08
C GLY A 29 -8.35 6.41 7.95
N ALA A 30 -8.37 5.26 8.62
CA ALA A 30 -7.29 4.29 8.50
C ALA A 30 -7.41 3.51 7.19
N ILE A 31 -6.28 3.15 6.60
CA ILE A 31 -6.19 2.36 5.38
C ILE A 31 -5.36 1.13 5.68
N VAL A 32 -5.85 -0.02 5.26
CA VAL A 32 -5.08 -1.26 5.18
C VAL A 32 -5.05 -1.63 3.71
N LEU A 33 -3.84 -1.71 3.17
CA LEU A 33 -3.58 -1.94 1.76
C LEU A 33 -2.75 -3.20 1.59
N VAL A 34 -3.14 -4.04 0.63
CA VAL A 34 -2.33 -5.12 0.08
C VAL A 34 -1.95 -4.72 -1.34
N THR A 35 -0.64 -4.68 -1.62
CA THR A 35 -0.14 -4.39 -2.97
C THR A 35 1.26 -4.95 -3.18
N HIS A 36 1.55 -5.37 -4.41
CA HIS A 36 2.90 -5.65 -4.91
C HIS A 36 3.52 -4.48 -5.70
N ASP A 37 2.84 -3.32 -5.78
CA ASP A 37 3.31 -2.15 -6.52
C ASP A 37 4.18 -1.25 -5.63
N GLU A 38 5.50 -1.28 -5.84
CA GLU A 38 6.46 -0.40 -5.18
C GLU A 38 6.11 1.10 -5.34
N GLY A 39 5.60 1.47 -6.51
CA GLY A 39 5.18 2.84 -6.80
C GLY A 39 4.00 3.27 -5.91
N ALA A 40 3.07 2.35 -5.65
CA ALA A 40 1.95 2.60 -4.73
C ALA A 40 2.43 2.76 -3.28
N VAL A 41 3.35 1.90 -2.83
CA VAL A 41 3.95 1.97 -1.48
C VAL A 41 4.68 3.30 -1.30
N HIS A 42 5.52 3.69 -2.25
CA HIS A 42 6.23 4.97 -2.20
C HIS A 42 5.27 6.16 -2.25
N ALA A 43 4.23 6.10 -3.09
CA ALA A 43 3.25 7.17 -3.21
C ALA A 43 2.39 7.34 -1.96
N LEU A 44 2.14 6.28 -1.19
CA LEU A 44 1.27 6.31 -0.01
C LEU A 44 2.03 6.51 1.30
N GLN A 45 3.31 6.13 1.36
CA GLN A 45 4.16 6.24 2.56
C GLN A 45 3.46 5.64 3.81
N PRO A 46 3.28 4.31 3.84
CA PRO A 46 2.60 3.66 4.96
C PRO A 46 3.36 3.88 6.27
N ASP A 47 2.63 3.92 7.38
CA ASP A 47 3.25 4.02 8.71
C ASP A 47 3.77 2.66 9.22
N ARG A 48 3.16 1.56 8.75
CA ARG A 48 3.30 0.21 9.31
C ARG A 48 3.25 -0.87 8.23
N VAL A 49 3.85 -2.01 8.53
CA VAL A 49 3.81 -3.23 7.73
C VAL A 49 3.23 -4.39 8.55
N LEU A 50 2.47 -5.26 7.90
CA LEU A 50 1.97 -6.51 8.46
C LEU A 50 2.51 -7.67 7.62
N ILE A 51 3.32 -8.53 8.24
CA ILE A 51 3.98 -9.67 7.61
C ILE A 51 3.16 -10.93 7.88
N LEU A 52 2.74 -11.58 6.80
CA LEU A 52 1.95 -12.81 6.81
C LEU A 52 2.80 -14.01 6.37
N PRO A 53 2.50 -15.25 6.81
CA PRO A 53 1.32 -15.64 7.61
C PRO A 53 1.47 -15.44 9.12
N ASP A 54 2.66 -15.09 9.61
CA ASP A 54 2.97 -15.06 11.04
C ASP A 54 2.26 -13.92 11.80
N GLY A 55 1.68 -12.95 11.09
CA GLY A 55 0.92 -11.84 11.68
C GLY A 55 1.82 -10.86 12.44
N VAL A 56 3.07 -10.72 12.03
CA VAL A 56 4.04 -9.82 12.66
C VAL A 56 3.80 -8.41 12.14
N GLU A 57 3.62 -7.47 13.06
CA GLU A 57 3.47 -6.04 12.76
C GLU A 57 4.77 -5.30 13.09
N ASP A 58 5.19 -4.40 12.19
CA ASP A 58 6.29 -3.48 12.45
C ASP A 58 6.00 -2.08 11.87
N LEU A 59 6.85 -1.10 12.20
CA LEU A 59 6.86 0.20 11.54
C LEU A 59 7.43 0.05 10.13
N TRP A 60 6.90 0.81 9.19
CA TRP A 60 7.45 0.84 7.85
C TRP A 60 8.88 1.44 7.86
N THR A 61 9.78 0.77 7.14
CA THR A 61 11.14 1.21 6.84
C THR A 61 11.48 0.80 5.41
N GLU A 62 12.42 1.49 4.78
CA GLU A 62 12.86 1.16 3.41
C GLU A 62 13.43 -0.26 3.26
N ASP A 63 13.89 -0.87 4.36
CA ASP A 63 14.33 -2.28 4.38
C ASP A 63 13.23 -3.26 3.93
N TYR A 64 11.95 -2.88 4.05
CA TYR A 64 10.81 -3.68 3.59
C TYR A 64 10.49 -3.50 2.10
N ALA A 65 11.07 -2.51 1.43
CA ALA A 65 10.83 -2.28 0.00
C ALA A 65 11.26 -3.49 -0.85
N GLU A 66 12.36 -4.14 -0.48
CA GLU A 66 12.82 -5.37 -1.15
C GLU A 66 11.81 -6.52 -1.04
N LEU A 67 11.05 -6.61 0.06
CA LEU A 67 10.02 -7.64 0.21
C LEU A 67 8.81 -7.38 -0.71
N VAL A 68 8.47 -6.11 -0.96
CA VAL A 68 7.40 -5.74 -1.90
C VAL A 68 7.79 -6.14 -3.32
N ALA A 69 9.05 -5.89 -3.70
CA ALA A 69 9.59 -6.22 -5.02
C ALA A 69 9.58 -7.73 -5.35
N LEU A 70 9.62 -8.57 -4.31
CA LEU A 70 9.70 -10.04 -4.42
C LEU A 70 8.34 -10.72 -4.51
N ALA A 71 7.24 -9.98 -4.31
CA ALA A 71 5.88 -10.51 -4.22
C ALA A 71 5.15 -10.53 -5.58
#